data_AF-A0A453CFV4-F1
#
_entry.id   AF-A0A453CFV4-F1
#
_cell.length_a   1.000
_cell.length_b   1.000
_cell.length_c   1.000
_cell.angle_alpha   90.00
_cell.angle_beta   90.00
_cell.angle_gamma   90.00
#
_symmetry.space_group_name_H-M   'P 1'
#
loop_
_entity.id
_entity.type
_entity.pdbx_description
1 polymer ?
#
loop_
_entity_poly.entity_id
_entity_poly.type
_entity_poly.pdbx_seq_one_letter_code
_entity_poly.pdbx_strand_id
1 'polypeptide(L)'
;GSFFGSVEKVPFTKRTLRNICGKISREQAEDDVRKALQVFADIRSSDPGFSFVVLAEKDSKVKNFMWANGSSRMQYKFFGDVVTFDTTYSTNLDDMPFGLFVGVNNHY
;
A
#
# COMPACT_ATOMS: atom_id res chain seq x y z
N GLY A 1 -58.24 -0.54 -21.22
CA GLY A 1 -56.84 -0.77 -20.84
C GLY A 1 -56.02 0.43 -21.25
N SER A 2 -55.27 1.01 -20.32
CA SER A 2 -54.18 1.93 -20.65
C SER A 2 -53.06 1.66 -19.68
N PHE A 3 -51.94 1.28 -20.26
CA PHE A 3 -50.75 0.70 -19.65
C PHE A 3 -49.79 1.87 -19.36
N PHE A 4 -49.95 2.52 -18.21
CA PHE A 4 -48.92 3.42 -17.69
C PHE A 4 -48.53 2.94 -16.31
N GLY A 5 -47.68 1.92 -16.31
CA GLY A 5 -46.95 1.49 -15.13
C GLY A 5 -46.09 2.64 -14.63
N SER A 6 -46.28 2.95 -13.35
CA SER A 6 -45.39 3.75 -12.52
C SER A 6 -43.93 3.40 -12.83
N VAL A 7 -43.11 4.41 -13.10
CA VAL A 7 -41.65 4.27 -13.03
C VAL A 7 -41.32 4.08 -11.55
N GLU A 8 -41.46 2.85 -11.08
CA GLU A 8 -41.06 2.45 -9.75
C GLU A 8 -39.55 2.69 -9.61
N LYS A 9 -39.25 3.67 -8.76
CA LYS A 9 -38.01 3.92 -8.03
C LYS A 9 -36.96 2.79 -8.15
N VAL A 10 -36.10 2.87 -9.16
CA VAL A 10 -34.83 2.13 -9.16
C VAL A 10 -33.77 3.02 -8.48
N PRO A 11 -33.18 2.65 -7.33
CA PRO A 11 -32.31 3.52 -6.54
C PRO A 11 -30.88 3.71 -7.11
N PHE A 12 -30.67 3.40 -8.39
CA PHE A 12 -29.35 3.40 -9.03
C PHE A 12 -29.10 4.67 -9.82
N THR A 13 -28.85 5.76 -9.11
CA THR A 13 -28.30 6.98 -9.73
C THR A 13 -26.80 6.79 -10.04
N LYS A 14 -26.25 7.53 -11.02
CA LYS A 14 -24.80 7.57 -11.29
C LYS A 14 -23.97 7.87 -10.02
N ARG A 15 -24.55 8.65 -9.09
CA ARG A 15 -23.96 8.96 -7.79
C ARG A 15 -23.88 7.72 -6.88
N THR A 16 -24.93 6.90 -6.84
CA THR A 16 -24.95 5.63 -6.10
C THR A 16 -23.87 4.68 -6.62
N LEU A 17 -23.72 4.56 -7.94
CA LEU A 17 -22.68 3.73 -8.56
C LEU A 17 -21.26 4.20 -8.19
N ARG A 18 -20.98 5.50 -8.29
CA ARG A 18 -19.68 6.05 -7.85
C ARG A 18 -19.40 5.78 -6.38
N ASN A 19 -20.40 5.90 -5.52
CA ASN A 19 -20.25 5.61 -4.09
C ASN A 19 -19.97 4.13 -3.83
N ILE A 20 -20.62 3.22 -4.56
CA ILE A 20 -20.37 1.77 -4.48
C ILE A 20 -18.97 1.45 -4.97
N CYS A 21 -18.56 1.94 -6.15
CA CYS A 21 -17.20 1.73 -6.67
C CYS A 21 -16.14 2.29 -5.70
N GLY A 22 -16.37 3.47 -5.12
CA GLY A 22 -15.48 4.04 -4.12
C GLY A 22 -15.45 3.24 -2.81
N LYS A 23 -16.54 2.57 -2.43
CA LYS A 23 -16.57 1.68 -1.27
C LYS A 23 -15.78 0.40 -1.54
N ILE A 24 -16.00 -0.24 -2.69
CA ILE A 24 -15.29 -1.45 -3.11
C ILE A 24 -13.78 -1.19 -3.19
N SER A 25 -13.38 -0.07 -3.80
CA SER A 25 -11.96 0.31 -3.91
C SER A 25 -11.30 0.50 -2.52
N ARG A 26 -12.02 1.09 -1.55
CA ARG A 26 -11.50 1.21 -0.17
C ARG A 26 -11.37 -0.13 0.54
N GLU A 27 -12.39 -0.99 0.44
CA GLU A 27 -12.37 -2.33 1.04
C GLU A 27 -11.22 -3.18 0.47
N GLN A 28 -10.97 -3.06 -0.83
CA GLN A 28 -9.83 -3.73 -1.49
C GLN A 28 -8.49 -3.22 -0.95
N ALA A 29 -8.30 -1.90 -0.84
CA ALA A 29 -7.08 -1.31 -0.30
C ALA A 29 -6.83 -1.72 1.18
N GLU A 30 -7.89 -1.79 1.99
CA GLU A 30 -7.80 -2.27 3.37
C GLU A 30 -7.36 -3.75 3.45
N ASP A 31 -7.85 -4.61 2.55
CA ASP A 31 -7.44 -6.01 2.50
C ASP A 31 -5.97 -6.17 2.04
N ASP A 32 -5.52 -5.34 1.10
CA ASP A 32 -4.14 -5.37 0.60
C ASP A 32 -3.14 -4.89 1.66
N VAL A 33 -3.50 -3.87 2.45
CA VAL A 33 -2.76 -3.45 3.65
C VAL A 33 -2.62 -4.61 4.64
N ARG A 34 -3.71 -5.33 4.92
CA ARG A 34 -3.71 -6.45 5.86
C ARG A 34 -2.80 -7.59 5.37
N LYS A 35 -2.84 -7.91 4.07
CA LYS A 35 -1.95 -8.91 3.46
C LYS A 35 -0.48 -8.49 3.55
N ALA A 36 -0.17 -7.22 3.28
CA ALA A 36 1.20 -6.71 3.39
C ALA A 36 1.76 -6.86 4.82
N LEU A 37 0.95 -6.55 5.84
CA LEU A 37 1.33 -6.73 7.25
C LEU A 37 1.58 -8.20 7.59
N GLN A 38 0.77 -9.12 7.05
CA GLN A 38 1.00 -10.55 7.23
C GLN A 38 2.34 -10.99 6.62
N VAL A 39 2.61 -10.58 5.39
CA VAL A 39 3.89 -10.85 4.72
C VAL A 39 5.07 -10.29 5.52
N PHE A 40 4.97 -9.07 6.06
CA PHE A 40 6.02 -8.50 6.90
C PHE A 40 6.22 -9.25 8.21
N ALA A 41 5.14 -9.77 8.82
CA ALA A 41 5.25 -10.63 10.00
C ALA A 41 5.96 -11.95 9.66
N ASP A 42 5.65 -12.54 8.52
CA ASP A 42 6.27 -13.78 8.04
C ASP A 42 7.76 -13.57 7.71
N ILE A 43 8.11 -12.48 7.01
CA ILE A 43 9.51 -12.12 6.76
C ILE A 43 10.24 -11.90 8.07
N ARG A 44 9.67 -11.18 9.04
CA ARG A 44 10.31 -10.96 10.36
C ARG A 44 10.54 -12.27 11.12
N SER A 45 9.71 -13.28 10.93
CA SER A 45 9.91 -14.60 11.55
C SER A 45 11.13 -15.34 10.99
N SER A 46 11.50 -15.07 9.74
CA SER A 46 12.62 -15.71 9.04
C SER A 46 13.89 -14.87 9.01
N ASP A 47 13.76 -13.54 9.04
CA ASP A 47 14.84 -12.56 9.13
C ASP A 47 14.64 -11.69 10.37
N PRO A 48 15.27 -12.03 11.51
CA PRO A 48 15.21 -11.22 12.73
C PRO A 48 15.78 -9.81 12.57
N GLY A 49 16.57 -9.56 11.52
CA GLY A 49 17.09 -8.25 11.17
C GLY A 49 16.10 -7.41 10.36
N PHE A 50 15.03 -8.00 9.83
CA PHE A 50 13.98 -7.27 9.13
C PHE A 50 13.28 -6.28 10.07
N SER A 51 13.04 -5.07 9.57
CA SER A 51 12.35 -4.01 10.30
C SER A 51 11.35 -3.33 9.40
N PHE A 52 10.17 -2.99 9.94
CA PHE A 52 9.17 -2.21 9.23
C PHE A 52 8.47 -1.24 10.17
N VAL A 53 7.99 -0.14 9.61
CA VAL A 53 7.23 0.91 10.29
C VAL A 53 6.01 1.24 9.46
N VAL A 54 4.89 1.41 10.15
CA VAL A 54 3.58 1.71 9.56
C VAL A 54 3.08 2.99 10.19
N LEU A 55 2.73 3.97 9.36
CA LEU A 55 2.07 5.18 9.82
C LEU A 55 0.59 5.10 9.41
N ALA A 56 -0.29 4.99 10.40
CA ALA A 56 -1.75 5.01 10.20
C ALA A 56 -2.36 6.35 10.64
N GLU A 57 -3.41 6.79 9.95
CA GLU A 57 -4.23 7.95 10.34
C GLU A 57 -5.36 7.54 11.30
N LYS A 58 -6.12 8.53 11.79
CA LYS A 58 -7.21 8.37 12.77
C LYS A 58 -8.29 7.37 12.36
N ASP A 59 -8.48 7.16 11.05
CA ASP A 59 -9.49 6.25 10.50
C ASP A 59 -8.93 4.87 10.16
N SER A 60 -7.81 4.45 10.79
CA SER A 60 -7.13 3.18 10.55
C SER A 60 -6.61 2.98 9.11
N LYS A 61 -6.59 4.04 8.30
CA LYS A 61 -5.98 4.03 6.97
C LYS A 61 -4.48 4.16 7.07
N VAL A 62 -3.76 3.26 6.42
CA VAL A 62 -2.29 3.39 6.34
C VAL A 62 -1.93 4.48 5.35
N LYS A 63 -1.10 5.41 5.83
CA LYS A 63 -0.56 6.53 5.06
C LYS A 63 0.78 6.21 4.44
N ASN A 64 1.67 5.59 5.21
CA ASN A 64 3.02 5.25 4.78
C ASN A 64 3.45 3.87 5.27
N PHE A 65 4.21 3.19 4.43
CA PHE A 65 4.97 1.99 4.78
C PHE A 65 6.44 2.21 4.51
N MET A 66 7.27 1.82 5.48
CA MET A 66 8.71 1.72 5.28
C MET A 66 9.19 0.39 5.84
N TRP A 67 10.10 -0.26 5.13
CA TRP A 67 10.72 -1.50 5.59
C TRP A 67 12.17 -1.58 5.12
N ALA A 68 12.95 -2.41 5.82
CA ALA A 68 14.33 -2.71 5.45
C ALA A 68 14.65 -4.16 5.86
N ASN A 69 15.26 -4.90 4.95
CA ASN A 69 15.74 -6.25 5.19
C ASN A 69 16.94 -6.24 6.15
N GLY A 70 17.13 -7.31 6.90
CA GLY A 70 18.23 -7.46 7.85
C GLY A 70 19.59 -7.40 7.16
N SER A 71 19.72 -8.02 5.98
CA SER A 71 20.93 -7.96 5.15
C SER A 71 21.28 -6.52 4.75
N SER A 72 20.29 -5.74 4.28
CA SER A 72 20.49 -4.34 3.89
C SER A 72 20.91 -3.48 5.09
N ARG A 73 20.30 -3.69 6.26
CA ARG A 73 20.69 -3.00 7.52
C ARG A 73 22.10 -3.38 7.97
N MET A 74 22.47 -4.65 7.82
CA MET A 74 23.80 -5.15 8.14
C MET A 74 24.85 -4.57 7.20
N GLN A 75 24.59 -4.60 5.88
CA GLN A 75 25.46 -4.01 4.87
C GLN A 75 25.64 -2.51 5.11
N TYR A 76 24.57 -1.77 5.42
CA TYR A 76 24.67 -0.36 5.79
C TYR A 76 25.59 -0.13 7.00
N LYS A 77 25.55 -1.00 8.02
CA LYS A 77 26.46 -0.91 9.18
C LYS A 77 27.92 -1.14 8.80
N PHE A 78 28.21 -1.99 7.81
CA PHE A 78 29.57 -2.33 7.40
C PHE A 78 30.16 -1.33 6.41
N PHE A 79 29.39 -0.93 5.42
CA PHE A 79 29.88 -0.10 4.33
C PHE A 79 29.61 1.38 4.58
N GLY A 80 28.56 1.77 5.29
CA GLY A 80 28.22 3.18 5.54
C GLY A 80 27.81 3.97 4.30
N ASP A 81 27.79 3.33 3.13
CA ASP A 81 27.84 4.02 1.85
C ASP A 81 26.46 4.03 1.18
N VAL A 82 25.85 5.22 1.22
CA VAL A 82 24.79 5.74 0.35
C VAL A 82 23.49 4.91 0.24
N VAL A 83 22.41 5.55 0.67
CA VAL A 83 21.03 5.13 0.41
C VAL A 83 20.49 6.00 -0.72
N THR A 84 20.33 5.46 -1.93
CA THR A 84 19.69 6.19 -3.04
C THR A 84 18.18 6.06 -2.91
N PHE A 85 17.46 7.19 -2.86
CA PHE A 85 15.99 7.24 -2.87
C PHE A 85 15.49 7.51 -4.28
N ASP A 86 14.96 6.47 -4.94
CA ASP A 86 14.38 6.59 -6.27
C ASP A 86 12.84 6.55 -6.19
N THR A 87 12.19 7.68 -6.52
CA THR A 87 10.72 7.80 -6.59
C THR A 87 10.18 7.71 -8.03
N THR A 88 11.01 7.28 -8.98
CA THR A 88 10.60 7.25 -10.39
C THR A 88 9.48 6.21 -10.65
N TYR A 89 9.27 5.27 -9.72
CA TYR A 89 8.12 4.35 -9.72
C TYR A 89 6.87 5.02 -9.11
N SER A 90 6.35 6.04 -9.79
CA SER A 90 5.08 6.67 -9.44
C SER A 90 3.91 5.96 -10.14
N THR A 91 3.62 4.70 -9.79
CA THR A 91 2.35 4.04 -10.15
C THR A 91 2.12 2.78 -9.31
N ASN A 92 1.59 2.94 -8.09
CA ASN A 92 0.71 1.90 -7.53
C ASN A 92 -0.74 2.33 -7.82
N LEU A 93 -1.63 1.34 -8.02
CA LEU A 93 -3.07 1.48 -8.25
C LEU A 93 -3.81 2.32 -7.19
N ASP A 94 -3.15 2.63 -6.07
CA ASP A 94 -3.69 3.30 -4.89
C ASP A 94 -3.21 4.77 -4.72
N ASP A 95 -2.66 5.41 -5.75
CA ASP A 95 -2.06 6.77 -5.68
C ASP A 95 -0.97 6.93 -4.61
N MET A 96 -0.39 5.82 -4.13
CA MET A 96 0.68 5.84 -3.14
C MET A 96 2.04 5.94 -3.83
N PRO A 97 2.82 7.03 -3.63
CA PRO A 97 4.15 7.14 -4.20
C PRO A 97 5.06 6.06 -3.63
N PHE A 98 5.74 5.31 -4.50
CA PHE A 98 6.67 4.26 -4.10
C PHE A 98 8.10 4.75 -4.30
N GLY A 99 8.87 4.75 -3.22
CA GLY A 99 10.29 5.10 -3.21
C GLY A 99 11.14 3.89 -2.86
N LEU A 100 12.15 3.61 -3.68
CA LEU A 100 13.11 2.54 -3.43
C LEU A 100 14.36 3.10 -2.74
N PHE A 101 14.81 2.40 -1.71
CA PHE A 101 16.11 2.60 -1.09
C PHE A 101 17.06 1.48 -1.52
N VAL A 102 18.07 1.81 -2.34
CA VAL A 102 19.06 0.84 -2.82
C VAL A 102 20.41 1.18 -2.22
N GLY A 103 21.04 0.21 -1.57
CA GLY A 103 22.43 0.31 -1.13
C GLY A 103 23.36 0.04 -2.30
N VAL A 104 24.34 0.91 -2.52
CA VAL A 104 25.43 0.72 -3.48
C VAL A 104 26.65 0.21 -2.72
N ASN A 105 27.29 -0.85 -3.19
CA ASN A 105 28.57 -1.28 -2.63
C ASN A 105 29.70 -0.46 -3.27
N ASN A 106 30.76 -0.22 -2.50
CA ASN A 106 32.00 0.36 -2.99
C ASN A 106 32.87 -0.77 -3.55
N HIS A 107 32.46 -1.40 -4.64
CA HIS A 107 33.35 -2.26 -5.43
C HIS A 107 33.85 -1.48 -6.64
N TYR A 108 35.09 -0.99 -6.54
CA TYR A 108 35.94 -0.77 -7.71
C TYR A 108 36.72 -2.04 -8.02
#